data_AF-A0A8J4TYC2-F1
#
_entry.id   AF-A0A8J4TYC2-F1
#
_cell.length_a   1.000
_cell.length_b   1.000
_cell.length_c   1.000
_cell.angle_alpha   90.00
_cell.angle_beta   90.00
_cell.angle_gamma   90.00
#
_symmetry.space_group_name_H-M   'P 1'
#
loop_
_entity.id
_entity.type
_entity.pdbx_description
1 polymer ?
#
loop_
_entity_poly.entity_id
_entity_poly.type
_entity_poly.pdbx_seq_one_letter_code
_entity_poly.pdbx_strand_id
1 'polypeptide(L)'
;EELKTALRALQEKLKLLKKCKLNWSQTAEHIKIQTHHTTRHIKDEFEKLHQFLRDEEAARLAVLKEEEEQKNQMMKEKIEKLSRDISSLSDTIRAIEEEMRAEDVSFLQNYKATVKRAQCTLQHPEELSGALIHVAKHLDNLKFRVWVKMQHIVQYTPVTLDPNTAHPKLFVSNDLTSVRLSDEEQSLPDNPERFNEYMSILGSKGLTSGTHCWDVEVGDCSRWFVGVMTESAQRKGEIYSRNGIWCLEYYD
;
A
#
# COMPACT_ATOMS: atom_id res chain seq x y z
N GLU A 1 22.82 -38.04 -57.55
CA GLU A 1 22.46 -38.20 -56.12
C GLU A 1 22.80 -36.98 -55.27
N GLU A 2 24.01 -36.42 -55.36
CA GLU A 2 24.42 -35.23 -54.58
C GLU A 2 23.48 -34.02 -54.68
N LEU A 3 23.04 -33.65 -55.89
CA LEU A 3 22.10 -32.54 -56.10
C LEU A 3 20.74 -32.76 -55.43
N LYS A 4 20.27 -34.01 -55.34
CA LYS A 4 19.01 -34.33 -54.66
C LYS A 4 19.14 -34.16 -53.15
N THR A 5 20.27 -34.58 -52.58
CA THR A 5 20.58 -34.38 -51.15
C THR A 5 20.68 -32.89 -50.80
N ALA A 6 21.41 -32.11 -51.61
CA ALA A 6 21.51 -30.66 -51.43
C ALA A 6 20.15 -29.97 -51.53
N LEU A 7 19.31 -30.35 -52.49
CA LEU A 7 17.96 -29.80 -52.64
C LEU A 7 17.09 -30.08 -51.40
N ARG A 8 17.13 -31.30 -50.85
CA ARG A 8 16.39 -31.64 -49.62
C ARG A 8 16.84 -30.79 -48.44
N ALA A 9 18.15 -30.62 -48.23
CA ALA A 9 18.68 -29.78 -47.17
C ALA A 9 18.22 -28.32 -47.31
N LEU A 10 18.19 -27.78 -48.53
CA LEU A 10 17.68 -26.43 -48.79
C LEU A 10 16.16 -26.31 -48.53
N GLN A 11 15.38 -27.33 -48.88
CA GLN A 11 13.94 -27.37 -48.59
C GLN A 11 13.65 -27.40 -47.10
N GLU A 12 14.41 -28.18 -46.32
CA GLU A 12 14.32 -28.22 -44.86
C GLU A 12 14.70 -26.87 -44.24
N LYS A 13 15.81 -26.27 -44.70
CA LYS A 13 16.23 -24.93 -44.26
C LYS A 13 15.16 -23.88 -44.59
N LEU A 14 14.53 -23.95 -45.75
CA LEU A 14 13.44 -23.03 -46.12
C LEU A 14 12.22 -23.20 -45.19
N LYS A 15 11.84 -24.43 -44.85
CA LYS A 15 10.76 -24.70 -43.89
C LYS A 15 11.09 -24.12 -42.51
N LEU A 16 12.33 -24.30 -42.04
CA LEU A 16 12.81 -23.73 -40.78
C LEU A 16 12.72 -22.20 -40.79
N LEU A 17 13.22 -21.55 -41.84
CA LEU A 17 13.19 -20.09 -41.97
C LEU A 17 11.76 -19.55 -41.98
N LYS A 18 10.82 -20.23 -42.65
CA LYS A 18 9.39 -19.86 -42.62
C LYS A 18 8.79 -19.99 -41.22
N LYS A 19 9.09 -21.07 -40.49
CA LYS A 19 8.66 -21.26 -39.09
C LYS A 19 9.22 -20.17 -38.18
N CYS A 20 10.52 -19.86 -38.28
CA CYS A 20 11.15 -18.80 -37.52
C CYS A 20 10.50 -17.44 -37.81
N LYS A 21 10.26 -17.12 -39.08
CA LYS A 21 9.59 -15.86 -39.47
C LYS A 21 8.22 -15.74 -38.81
N LEU A 22 7.40 -16.78 -38.84
CA LEU A 22 6.08 -16.79 -38.20
C LEU A 22 6.20 -16.58 -36.69
N ASN A 23 7.07 -17.34 -36.02
CA ASN A 23 7.29 -17.23 -34.58
C ASN A 23 7.78 -15.82 -34.17
N TRP A 24 8.69 -15.22 -34.93
CA TRP A 24 9.17 -13.86 -34.67
C TRP A 24 8.09 -12.81 -34.87
N SER A 25 7.20 -12.98 -35.86
CA SER A 25 6.04 -12.11 -36.02
C SER A 25 5.08 -12.23 -34.84
N GLN A 26 4.81 -13.44 -34.36
CA GLN A 26 4.01 -13.67 -33.15
C GLN A 26 4.67 -13.08 -31.90
N THR A 27 6.00 -13.23 -31.78
CA THR A 27 6.79 -12.66 -30.69
C THR A 27 6.69 -11.14 -30.68
N ALA A 28 6.81 -10.48 -31.84
CA ALA A 28 6.70 -9.04 -31.96
C ALA A 28 5.32 -8.51 -31.51
N GLU A 29 4.24 -9.24 -31.82
CA GLU A 29 2.90 -8.87 -31.34
C GLU A 29 2.74 -9.13 -29.84
N HIS A 30 3.23 -10.27 -29.36
CA HIS A 30 3.21 -10.62 -27.94
C HIS A 30 3.99 -9.62 -27.08
N ILE A 31 5.11 -9.08 -27.56
CA ILE A 31 5.86 -8.01 -26.88
C ILE A 31 4.96 -6.80 -26.61
N LYS A 32 4.11 -6.40 -27.55
CA LYS A 32 3.18 -5.27 -27.36
C LYS A 32 2.12 -5.60 -26.30
N ILE A 33 1.55 -6.81 -26.36
CA ILE A 33 0.55 -7.27 -25.40
C ILE A 33 1.15 -7.31 -23.99
N GLN A 34 2.32 -7.92 -23.83
CA GLN A 34 3.05 -7.97 -22.55
C GLN A 34 3.39 -6.57 -22.05
N THR A 35 3.86 -5.68 -22.92
CA THR A 35 4.19 -4.29 -22.55
C THR A 35 2.96 -3.57 -22.02
N HIS A 36 1.83 -3.69 -22.72
CA HIS A 36 0.58 -3.05 -22.32
C HIS A 36 0.05 -3.62 -21.00
N HIS A 37 0.02 -4.94 -20.86
CA HIS A 37 -0.40 -5.61 -19.64
C HIS A 37 0.48 -5.22 -18.45
N THR A 38 1.80 -5.29 -18.61
CA THR A 38 2.77 -4.94 -17.57
C THR A 38 2.66 -3.46 -17.18
N THR A 39 2.48 -2.57 -18.17
CA THR A 39 2.28 -1.14 -17.91
C THR A 39 1.01 -0.89 -17.10
N ARG A 40 -0.10 -1.54 -17.45
CA ARG A 40 -1.34 -1.45 -16.69
C ARG A 40 -1.14 -1.94 -15.26
N HIS A 41 -0.56 -3.12 -15.09
CA HIS A 41 -0.34 -3.71 -13.77
C HIS A 41 0.55 -2.83 -12.87
N ILE A 42 1.64 -2.28 -13.41
CA ILE A 42 2.50 -1.33 -12.68
C ILE A 42 1.67 -0.12 -12.21
N LYS A 43 0.82 0.45 -13.08
CA LYS A 43 -0.03 1.58 -12.72
C LYS A 43 -1.02 1.22 -11.62
N ASP A 44 -1.68 0.06 -11.74
CA ASP A 44 -2.68 -0.39 -10.77
C ASP A 44 -2.05 -0.60 -9.38
N GLU A 45 -0.86 -1.20 -9.30
CA GLU A 45 -0.14 -1.37 -8.02
C GLU A 45 0.28 -0.02 -7.41
N PHE A 46 0.80 0.91 -8.21
CA PHE A 46 1.13 2.25 -7.71
C PHE A 46 -0.11 3.02 -7.25
N GLU A 47 -1.24 2.86 -7.93
CA GLU A 47 -2.48 3.53 -7.54
C GLU A 47 -2.99 3.03 -6.18
N LYS A 48 -2.86 1.74 -5.88
CA LYS A 48 -3.17 1.20 -4.54
C LYS A 48 -2.31 1.87 -3.46
N LEU A 49 -1.01 2.06 -3.71
CA LEU A 49 -0.11 2.74 -2.78
C LEU A 49 -0.46 4.23 -2.62
N HIS A 50 -0.79 4.91 -3.72
CA HIS A 50 -1.24 6.30 -3.68
C HIS A 50 -2.54 6.46 -2.92
N GLN A 51 -3.51 5.55 -3.14
CA GLN A 51 -4.77 5.56 -2.41
C GLN A 51 -4.55 5.41 -0.91
N PHE A 52 -3.73 4.45 -0.49
CA PHE A 52 -3.35 4.29 0.92
C PHE A 52 -2.77 5.58 1.53
N LEU A 53 -1.86 6.25 0.82
CA LEU A 53 -1.24 7.48 1.30
C LEU A 53 -2.26 8.62 1.45
N ARG A 54 -3.19 8.76 0.49
CA ARG A 54 -4.27 9.74 0.57
C ARG A 54 -5.21 9.46 1.75
N ASP A 55 -5.55 8.19 1.97
CA ASP A 55 -6.43 7.79 3.07
C ASP A 55 -5.77 8.04 4.44
N GLU A 56 -4.48 7.71 4.59
CA GLU A 56 -3.73 7.94 5.83
C GLU A 56 -3.50 9.45 6.09
N GLU A 57 -3.27 10.24 5.05
CA GLU A 57 -3.20 11.71 5.16
C GLU A 57 -4.55 12.29 5.61
N ALA A 58 -5.64 11.91 4.94
CA ALA A 58 -6.98 12.38 5.27
C ALA A 58 -7.40 12.01 6.69
N ALA A 59 -7.12 10.77 7.12
CA ALA A 59 -7.42 10.31 8.47
C ALA A 59 -6.68 11.13 9.55
N ARG A 60 -5.42 11.49 9.30
CA ARG A 60 -4.63 12.32 10.24
C ARG A 60 -5.11 13.76 10.28
N LEU A 61 -5.42 14.35 9.12
CA LEU A 61 -5.98 15.69 9.05
C LEU A 61 -7.33 15.77 9.76
N ALA A 62 -8.16 14.71 9.68
CA ALA A 62 -9.41 14.63 10.42
C ALA A 62 -9.19 14.65 11.94
N VAL A 63 -8.21 13.90 12.45
CA VAL A 63 -7.86 13.90 13.88
C VAL A 63 -7.33 15.26 14.34
N LEU A 64 -6.54 15.95 13.52
CA LEU A 64 -6.08 17.32 13.80
C LEU A 64 -7.24 18.31 13.84
N LYS A 65 -8.17 18.23 12.88
CA LYS A 65 -9.35 19.10 12.80
C LYS A 65 -10.28 18.90 14.00
N GLU A 66 -10.47 17.66 14.44
CA GLU A 66 -11.23 17.36 15.66
C GLU A 66 -10.57 17.98 16.90
N GLU A 67 -9.24 17.90 17.01
CA GLU A 67 -8.52 18.55 18.10
C GLU A 67 -8.67 20.08 18.06
N GLU A 68 -8.56 20.69 16.88
CA GLU A 68 -8.81 22.13 16.68
C GLU A 68 -10.19 22.54 17.16
N GLU A 69 -11.25 21.84 16.76
CA GLU A 69 -12.61 22.15 17.15
C GLU A 69 -12.80 22.05 18.67
N GLN A 70 -12.26 20.99 19.29
CA GLN A 70 -12.29 20.81 20.74
C GLN A 70 -11.57 21.95 21.49
N LYS A 71 -10.39 22.38 21.01
CA LYS A 71 -9.65 23.50 21.62
C LYS A 71 -10.38 24.83 21.44
N ASN A 72 -10.94 25.07 20.26
CA ASN A 72 -11.70 26.30 19.97
C ASN A 72 -12.95 26.41 20.83
N GLN A 73 -13.71 25.32 20.98
CA GLN A 73 -14.90 25.30 21.82
C GLN A 73 -14.55 25.54 23.30
N MET A 74 -13.50 24.90 23.81
CA MET A 74 -12.99 25.16 25.16
C MET A 74 -12.64 26.64 25.36
N MET A 75 -11.94 27.24 24.40
CA MET A 75 -11.54 28.65 24.50
C MET A 75 -12.74 29.58 24.45
N LYS A 76 -13.73 29.29 23.62
CA LYS A 76 -14.98 30.05 23.55
C LYS A 76 -15.68 30.09 24.91
N GLU A 77 -15.85 28.93 25.56
CA GLU A 77 -16.47 28.84 26.89
C GLU A 77 -15.70 29.61 27.97
N LYS A 78 -14.36 29.53 27.95
CA LYS A 78 -13.50 30.27 28.87
C LYS A 78 -13.61 31.78 28.66
N ILE A 79 -13.65 32.25 27.41
CA ILE A 79 -13.84 33.66 27.06
C ILE A 79 -15.22 34.16 27.48
N GLU A 80 -16.29 33.39 27.23
CA GLU A 80 -17.65 33.74 27.63
C GLU A 80 -17.79 33.82 29.16
N LYS A 81 -17.18 32.89 29.90
CA LYS A 81 -17.13 32.95 31.37
C LYS A 81 -16.40 34.22 31.84
N LEU A 82 -15.20 34.46 31.32
CA LEU A 82 -14.41 35.64 31.70
C LEU A 82 -15.14 36.94 31.34
N SER A 83 -15.85 36.98 30.22
CA SER A 83 -16.64 38.15 29.81
C SER A 83 -17.77 38.42 30.80
N ARG A 84 -18.45 37.39 31.30
CA ARG A 84 -19.47 37.54 32.37
C ARG A 84 -18.85 38.03 33.68
N ASP A 85 -17.69 37.49 34.05
CA ASP A 85 -16.97 37.91 35.26
C ASP A 85 -16.53 39.38 35.16
N ILE A 86 -16.02 39.81 33.99
CA ILE A 86 -15.67 41.22 33.69
C ILE A 86 -16.90 42.12 33.78
N SER A 87 -18.03 41.75 33.16
CA SER A 87 -19.27 42.54 33.22
C SER A 87 -19.77 42.68 34.65
N SER A 88 -19.84 41.58 35.41
CA SER A 88 -20.29 41.60 36.81
C SER A 88 -19.38 42.46 37.70
N LEU A 89 -18.07 42.40 37.49
CA LEU A 89 -17.11 43.24 38.22
C LEU A 89 -17.25 44.72 37.84
N SER A 90 -17.40 45.00 36.54
CA SER A 90 -17.56 46.36 36.03
C SER A 90 -18.85 47.01 36.56
N ASP A 91 -19.95 46.28 36.60
CA ASP A 91 -21.22 46.76 37.19
C ASP A 91 -21.08 47.01 38.70
N THR A 92 -20.33 46.16 39.40
CA THR A 92 -20.04 46.33 40.83
C THR A 92 -19.21 47.58 41.09
N ILE A 93 -18.15 47.80 40.30
CA ILE A 93 -17.30 48.99 40.38
C ILE A 93 -18.13 50.24 40.09
N ARG A 94 -18.91 50.24 39.00
CA ARG A 94 -19.77 51.39 38.63
C ARG A 94 -20.76 51.73 39.75
N ALA A 95 -21.43 50.75 40.33
CA ALA A 95 -22.37 50.98 41.44
C ALA A 95 -21.68 51.56 42.68
N ILE A 96 -20.43 51.18 42.96
CA ILE A 96 -19.65 51.77 44.06
C ILE A 96 -19.25 53.21 43.72
N GLU A 97 -18.78 53.47 42.49
CA GLU A 97 -18.40 54.81 42.04
C GLU A 97 -19.58 55.79 42.04
N GLU A 98 -20.78 55.35 41.65
CA GLU A 98 -22.01 56.14 41.69
C GLU A 98 -22.40 56.48 43.13
N GLU A 99 -22.35 55.52 44.05
CA GLU A 99 -22.66 55.77 45.47
C GLU A 99 -21.66 56.74 46.11
N MET A 100 -20.38 56.65 45.75
CA MET A 100 -19.33 57.57 46.22
C MET A 100 -19.53 59.02 45.73
N ARG A 101 -20.35 59.25 44.71
CA ARG A 101 -20.70 60.58 44.19
C ARG A 101 -22.01 61.12 44.78
N ALA A 102 -22.75 60.34 45.57
CA ALA A 102 -24.02 60.75 46.14
C ALA A 102 -23.85 61.78 47.28
N GLU A 103 -24.92 62.51 47.59
CA GLU A 103 -24.96 63.48 48.70
C GLU A 103 -24.72 62.80 50.07
N ASP A 104 -24.11 63.54 51.01
CA ASP A 104 -23.57 63.02 52.27
C ASP A 104 -24.55 62.15 53.08
N VAL A 105 -25.83 62.55 53.17
CA VAL A 105 -26.83 61.81 53.95
C VAL A 105 -27.18 60.47 53.29
N SER A 106 -27.31 60.47 51.96
CA SER A 106 -27.63 59.26 51.16
C SER A 106 -26.45 58.28 51.16
N PHE A 107 -25.22 58.80 51.03
CA PHE A 107 -24.00 58.00 51.12
C PHE A 107 -23.85 57.33 52.49
N LEU A 108 -24.07 58.06 53.60
CA LEU A 108 -23.97 57.52 54.95
C LEU A 108 -25.01 56.42 55.21
N GLN A 109 -26.22 56.54 54.68
CA GLN A 109 -27.25 55.51 54.79
C GLN A 109 -26.87 54.21 54.06
N ASN A 110 -26.25 54.33 52.88
CA ASN A 110 -25.89 53.17 52.05
C ASN A 110 -24.47 52.64 52.26
N TYR A 111 -23.63 53.34 53.04
CA TYR A 111 -22.22 53.02 53.28
C TYR A 111 -21.98 51.54 53.61
N LYS A 112 -22.76 50.98 54.54
CA LYS A 112 -22.59 49.57 54.97
C LYS A 112 -22.89 48.58 53.85
N ALA A 113 -23.85 48.88 52.97
CA ALA A 113 -24.16 48.05 51.81
C ALA A 113 -23.05 48.15 50.75
N THR A 114 -22.50 49.34 50.52
CA THR A 114 -21.40 49.59 49.59
C THR A 114 -20.11 48.89 50.03
N VAL A 115 -19.75 48.94 51.32
CA VAL A 115 -18.61 48.19 51.87
C VAL A 115 -18.80 46.69 51.68
N LYS A 116 -19.99 46.15 51.94
CA LYS A 116 -20.30 44.73 51.70
C LYS A 116 -20.18 44.35 50.23
N ARG A 117 -20.59 45.24 49.31
CA ARG A 117 -20.46 45.05 47.87
C ARG A 117 -19.00 45.08 47.41
N ALA A 118 -18.18 45.95 47.98
CA ALA A 118 -16.75 46.03 47.70
C ALA A 118 -15.96 44.79 48.16
N GLN A 119 -16.50 44.03 49.14
CA GLN A 119 -15.92 42.77 49.60
C GLN A 119 -16.24 41.56 48.69
N CYS A 120 -16.87 41.77 47.53
CA CYS A 120 -17.13 40.70 46.58
C CYS A 120 -15.81 40.05 46.13
N THR A 121 -15.70 38.73 46.33
CA THR A 121 -14.52 37.95 45.94
C THR A 121 -14.82 37.23 44.64
N LEU A 122 -14.29 37.74 43.53
CA LEU A 122 -14.24 36.99 42.28
C LEU A 122 -13.05 36.04 42.31
N GLN A 123 -13.23 34.83 41.78
CA GLN A 123 -12.13 33.89 41.64
C GLN A 123 -11.14 34.41 40.61
N HIS A 124 -9.84 34.20 40.87
CA HIS A 124 -8.81 34.51 39.89
C HIS A 124 -9.01 33.65 38.63
N PRO A 125 -8.77 34.20 37.43
CA PRO A 125 -8.80 33.42 36.21
C PRO A 125 -7.85 32.22 36.30
N GLU A 126 -8.35 31.03 36.00
CA GLU A 126 -7.52 29.82 35.94
C GLU A 126 -6.48 29.91 34.82
N GLU A 127 -5.28 29.37 35.06
CA GLU A 127 -4.28 29.19 34.01
C GLU A 127 -4.76 28.17 32.96
N LEU A 128 -4.60 28.53 31.69
CA LEU A 128 -5.01 27.72 30.55
C LEU A 128 -3.98 26.62 30.26
N SER A 129 -4.17 25.44 30.84
CA SER A 129 -3.38 24.26 30.49
C SER A 129 -3.98 23.53 29.29
N GLY A 130 -3.13 23.16 28.33
CA GLY A 130 -3.53 22.32 27.19
C GLY A 130 -4.46 22.99 26.18
N ALA A 131 -4.51 24.34 26.10
CA ALA A 131 -5.35 25.05 25.13
C ALA A 131 -4.82 24.96 23.68
N LEU A 132 -3.50 24.80 23.51
CA LEU A 132 -2.87 24.76 22.19
C LEU A 132 -2.95 23.37 21.56
N ILE A 133 -2.79 23.32 20.24
CA ILE A 133 -2.64 22.09 19.47
C ILE A 133 -1.39 21.34 19.94
N HIS A 134 -1.53 20.04 20.17
CA HIS A 134 -0.44 19.16 20.54
C HIS A 134 0.38 18.76 19.30
N VAL A 135 1.10 19.72 18.70
CA VAL A 135 1.85 19.56 17.44
C VAL A 135 2.70 18.28 17.41
N ALA A 136 3.41 17.97 18.50
CA ALA A 136 4.24 16.77 18.59
C ALA A 136 3.45 15.46 18.39
N LYS A 137 2.20 15.38 18.82
CA LYS A 137 1.35 14.18 18.68
C LYS A 137 1.05 13.89 17.21
N HIS A 138 0.93 14.93 16.40
CA HIS A 138 0.61 14.83 14.98
C HIS A 138 1.84 14.59 14.11
N LEU A 139 2.98 15.16 14.48
CA LEU A 139 4.21 15.12 13.68
C LEU A 139 5.25 14.09 14.12
N ASP A 140 5.16 13.56 15.36
CA ASP A 140 6.12 12.59 15.88
C ASP A 140 6.25 11.37 14.97
N ASN A 141 7.46 11.18 14.43
CA ASN A 141 7.82 10.07 13.57
C ASN A 141 6.82 9.81 12.42
N LEU A 142 6.20 10.87 11.90
CA LEU A 142 5.09 10.78 10.94
C LEU A 142 5.39 9.84 9.77
N LYS A 143 6.48 10.09 9.05
CA LYS A 143 6.88 9.27 7.89
C LYS A 143 7.10 7.80 8.26
N PHE A 144 7.75 7.54 9.40
CA PHE A 144 8.03 6.19 9.87
C PHE A 144 6.73 5.45 10.22
N ARG A 145 5.80 6.10 10.94
CA ARG A 145 4.51 5.50 11.30
C ARG A 145 3.66 5.18 10.07
N VAL A 146 3.66 6.05 9.05
CA VAL A 146 3.00 5.79 7.77
C VAL A 146 3.65 4.60 7.07
N TRP A 147 4.98 4.55 7.02
CA TRP A 147 5.71 3.43 6.41
C TRP A 147 5.42 2.10 7.10
N VAL A 148 5.45 2.03 8.43
CA VAL A 148 5.10 0.81 9.19
C VAL A 148 3.68 0.34 8.85
N LYS A 149 2.71 1.26 8.81
CA LYS A 149 1.33 0.92 8.39
C LYS A 149 1.29 0.40 6.95
N MET A 150 2.06 1.01 6.06
CA MET A 150 2.16 0.60 4.66
C MET A 150 2.70 -0.83 4.51
N GLN A 151 3.60 -1.27 5.38
CA GLN A 151 4.09 -2.66 5.35
C GLN A 151 2.97 -3.69 5.52
N HIS A 152 1.86 -3.36 6.20
CA HIS A 152 0.74 -4.28 6.37
C HIS A 152 -0.12 -4.47 5.12
N ILE A 153 -0.01 -3.57 4.13
CA ILE A 153 -0.73 -3.69 2.84
C ILE A 153 0.17 -4.16 1.69
N VAL A 154 1.46 -4.34 1.95
CA VAL A 154 2.43 -4.83 0.96
C VAL A 154 2.77 -6.28 1.29
N GLN A 155 2.48 -7.18 0.35
CA GLN A 155 2.88 -8.58 0.47
C GLN A 155 4.28 -8.78 -0.11
N TYR A 156 5.15 -9.45 0.64
CA TYR A 156 6.44 -9.91 0.14
C TYR A 156 6.37 -11.39 -0.18
N THR A 157 6.63 -11.73 -1.44
CA THR A 157 6.73 -13.13 -1.89
C THR A 157 8.17 -13.40 -2.32
N PRO A 158 8.88 -14.36 -1.70
CA PRO A 158 10.29 -14.61 -1.99
C PRO A 158 10.51 -15.18 -3.40
N VAL A 159 9.50 -15.86 -3.96
CA VAL A 159 9.51 -16.42 -5.30
C VAL A 159 8.36 -15.83 -6.10
N THR A 160 8.66 -15.23 -7.25
CA THR A 160 7.67 -14.86 -8.26
C THR A 160 7.90 -15.66 -9.52
N LEU A 161 6.84 -16.04 -10.20
CA LEU A 161 6.85 -16.87 -11.39
C LEU A 161 7.24 -16.07 -12.64
N ASP A 162 7.93 -16.71 -13.59
CA ASP A 162 8.26 -16.12 -14.90
C ASP A 162 7.32 -16.64 -16.01
N PRO A 163 6.37 -15.82 -16.49
CA PRO A 163 5.45 -16.18 -17.58
C PRO A 163 6.15 -16.56 -18.90
N ASN A 164 7.40 -16.15 -19.12
CA ASN A 164 8.14 -16.52 -20.33
C ASN A 164 8.58 -17.99 -20.31
N THR A 165 8.74 -18.57 -19.12
CA THR A 165 9.08 -19.99 -18.95
C THR A 165 7.85 -20.89 -18.95
N ALA A 166 6.68 -20.34 -18.64
CA ALA A 166 5.44 -21.09 -18.43
C ALA A 166 5.02 -21.91 -19.65
N HIS A 167 4.68 -23.17 -19.42
CA HIS A 167 3.99 -24.00 -20.41
C HIS A 167 2.68 -23.31 -20.89
N PRO A 168 2.30 -23.40 -22.18
CA PRO A 168 1.12 -22.69 -22.73
C PRO A 168 -0.22 -22.95 -22.03
N LYS A 169 -0.37 -24.09 -21.36
CA LYS A 169 -1.56 -24.44 -20.54
C LYS A 169 -1.56 -23.87 -19.12
N LEU A 170 -0.48 -23.23 -18.69
CA LEU A 170 -0.36 -22.67 -17.34
C LEU A 170 -0.64 -21.17 -17.33
N PHE A 171 -1.68 -20.78 -16.62
CA PHE A 171 -2.06 -19.39 -16.42
C PHE A 171 -1.49 -18.88 -15.10
N VAL A 172 -0.76 -17.78 -15.16
CA VAL A 172 -0.12 -17.14 -14.01
C VAL A 172 -1.01 -15.99 -13.53
N SER A 173 -1.14 -15.82 -12.22
CA SER A 173 -1.83 -14.68 -11.62
C SER A 173 -1.10 -13.36 -11.90
N ASN A 174 -1.80 -12.23 -11.77
CA ASN A 174 -1.25 -10.90 -12.06
C ASN A 174 -0.08 -10.51 -11.15
N ASP A 175 -0.11 -10.95 -9.88
CA ASP A 175 0.94 -10.76 -8.88
C ASP A 175 2.11 -11.75 -9.04
N LEU A 176 2.02 -12.67 -10.02
CA LEU A 176 3.03 -13.68 -10.33
C LEU A 176 3.31 -14.68 -9.21
N THR A 177 2.37 -14.89 -8.28
CA THR A 177 2.56 -15.81 -7.15
C THR A 177 1.83 -17.14 -7.31
N SER A 178 0.83 -17.20 -8.19
CA SER A 178 -0.05 -18.35 -8.35
C SER A 178 -0.06 -18.83 -9.79
N VAL A 179 -0.24 -20.14 -9.96
CA VAL A 179 -0.39 -20.78 -11.27
C VAL A 179 -1.57 -21.73 -11.27
N ARG A 180 -2.31 -21.76 -12.37
CA ARG A 180 -3.39 -22.71 -12.59
C ARG A 180 -3.24 -23.39 -13.94
N LEU A 181 -3.54 -24.69 -13.97
CA LEU A 181 -3.69 -25.42 -15.22
C LEU A 181 -5.03 -25.05 -15.87
N SER A 182 -5.06 -24.99 -17.19
CA SER A 182 -6.25 -24.79 -18.00
C SER A 182 -6.26 -25.78 -19.15
N ASP A 183 -7.44 -26.21 -19.58
CA ASP A 183 -7.61 -27.03 -20.77
C ASP A 183 -7.32 -26.24 -22.05
N GLU A 184 -7.57 -24.93 -22.01
CA GLU A 184 -7.27 -23.99 -23.09
C GLU A 184 -5.78 -23.63 -23.12
N GLU A 185 -5.14 -23.76 -24.28
CA GLU A 185 -3.78 -23.29 -24.51
C GLU A 185 -3.77 -21.79 -24.82
N GLN A 186 -2.88 -21.06 -24.14
CA GLN A 186 -2.61 -19.68 -24.48
C GLN A 186 -1.85 -19.61 -25.79
N SER A 187 -2.27 -18.68 -26.66
CA SER A 187 -1.55 -18.36 -27.90
C SER A 187 -0.27 -17.56 -27.60
N LEU A 188 0.75 -18.25 -27.07
CA LEU A 188 2.06 -17.66 -26.74
C LEU A 188 3.08 -17.97 -27.84
N PRO A 189 4.00 -17.04 -28.14
CA PRO A 189 5.13 -17.34 -29.01
C PRO A 189 6.07 -18.34 -28.34
N ASP A 190 6.70 -19.16 -29.17
CA ASP A 190 7.76 -20.07 -28.73
C ASP A 190 9.04 -19.28 -28.45
N ASN A 191 9.72 -19.62 -27.36
CA ASN A 191 11.01 -19.07 -26.97
C ASN A 191 11.85 -20.19 -26.32
N PRO A 192 13.19 -20.07 -26.29
CA PRO A 192 14.06 -21.08 -25.68
C PRO A 192 13.75 -21.37 -24.20
N GLU A 193 13.27 -20.38 -23.46
CA GLU A 193 13.03 -20.46 -22.02
C GLU A 193 11.76 -21.24 -21.65
N ARG A 194 10.80 -21.35 -22.59
CA ARG A 194 9.46 -21.89 -22.38
C ARG A 194 9.44 -23.41 -22.35
N PHE A 195 8.76 -24.00 -21.37
CA PHE A 195 8.45 -25.43 -21.40
C PHE A 195 7.40 -25.76 -22.46
N ASN A 196 7.59 -26.82 -23.24
CA ASN A 196 6.65 -27.24 -24.27
C ASN A 196 6.03 -28.64 -24.05
N GLU A 197 6.70 -29.52 -23.29
CA GLU A 197 6.18 -30.86 -22.98
C GLU A 197 5.72 -30.97 -21.51
N TYR A 198 6.54 -30.48 -20.58
CA TYR A 198 6.21 -30.53 -19.16
C TYR A 198 5.39 -29.30 -18.76
N MET A 199 4.29 -29.52 -18.04
CA MET A 199 3.44 -28.46 -17.47
C MET A 199 4.14 -27.78 -16.29
N SER A 200 5.24 -27.07 -16.58
CA SER A 200 6.14 -26.45 -15.62
C SER A 200 6.24 -24.95 -15.86
N ILE A 201 6.64 -24.24 -14.81
CA ILE A 201 6.99 -22.82 -14.80
C ILE A 201 8.13 -22.62 -13.80
N LEU A 202 9.04 -21.67 -14.06
CA LEU A 202 10.13 -21.34 -13.17
C LEU A 202 9.84 -20.07 -12.37
N GLY A 203 10.57 -19.92 -11.27
CA GLY A 203 10.74 -18.62 -10.62
C GLY A 203 11.55 -17.66 -11.50
N SER A 204 11.31 -16.37 -11.34
CA SER A 204 11.92 -15.27 -12.11
C SER A 204 13.37 -14.99 -11.73
N LYS A 205 13.84 -15.49 -10.60
CA LYS A 205 15.20 -15.27 -10.09
C LYS A 205 15.91 -16.59 -9.88
N GLY A 206 17.12 -16.68 -10.42
CA GLY A 206 18.04 -17.78 -10.14
C GLY A 206 18.62 -17.68 -8.73
N LEU A 207 18.92 -18.83 -8.14
CA LEU A 207 19.53 -18.95 -6.81
C LEU A 207 21.00 -19.39 -6.99
N THR A 208 21.95 -18.64 -6.44
CA THR A 208 23.39 -18.92 -6.62
C THR A 208 24.11 -19.34 -5.34
N SER A 209 23.76 -18.74 -4.21
CA SER A 209 24.36 -19.01 -2.90
C SER A 209 23.43 -18.59 -1.76
N GLY A 210 23.71 -19.06 -0.54
CA GLY A 210 22.92 -18.75 0.65
C GLY A 210 21.82 -19.76 0.95
N THR A 211 20.97 -19.43 1.92
CA THR A 211 19.80 -20.22 2.31
C THR A 211 18.54 -19.57 1.78
N HIS A 212 17.71 -20.34 1.08
CA HIS A 212 16.47 -19.88 0.47
C HIS A 212 15.33 -20.77 0.93
N CYS A 213 14.21 -20.18 1.32
CA CYS A 213 13.01 -20.87 1.74
C CYS A 213 11.78 -20.18 1.14
N TRP A 214 10.82 -20.99 0.71
CA TRP A 214 9.51 -20.54 0.26
C TRP A 214 8.50 -21.65 0.56
N ASP A 215 7.26 -21.25 0.76
CA ASP A 215 6.14 -22.15 0.94
C ASP A 215 5.26 -22.11 -0.32
N VAL A 216 4.65 -23.25 -0.64
CA VAL A 216 3.70 -23.35 -1.76
C VAL A 216 2.40 -23.93 -1.21
N GLU A 217 1.34 -23.16 -1.30
CA GLU A 217 -0.01 -23.62 -1.00
C GLU A 217 -0.51 -24.47 -2.18
N VAL A 218 -0.80 -25.76 -1.93
CA VAL A 218 -1.25 -26.71 -2.95
C VAL A 218 -2.74 -27.01 -2.86
N GLY A 219 -3.40 -26.69 -1.73
CA GLY A 219 -4.82 -26.96 -1.49
C GLY A 219 -5.23 -28.40 -1.81
N ASP A 220 -6.40 -28.54 -2.46
CA ASP A 220 -6.97 -29.83 -2.89
C ASP A 220 -6.45 -30.29 -4.27
N CYS A 221 -5.28 -29.81 -4.71
CA CYS A 221 -4.75 -30.17 -6.02
C CYS A 221 -4.33 -31.65 -6.08
N SER A 222 -4.99 -32.43 -6.93
CA SER A 222 -4.75 -33.89 -7.06
C SER A 222 -3.43 -34.26 -7.73
N ARG A 223 -2.77 -33.31 -8.40
CA ARG A 223 -1.45 -33.53 -9.01
C ARG A 223 -0.63 -32.25 -9.04
N TRP A 224 0.54 -32.29 -8.42
CA TRP A 224 1.48 -31.17 -8.43
C TRP A 224 2.91 -31.66 -8.25
N PHE A 225 3.85 -30.81 -8.61
CA PHE A 225 5.25 -30.98 -8.25
C PHE A 225 5.88 -29.62 -7.97
N VAL A 226 6.80 -29.60 -7.01
CA VAL A 226 7.55 -28.40 -6.61
C VAL A 226 9.01 -28.76 -6.44
N GLY A 227 9.91 -27.89 -6.85
CA GLY A 227 11.33 -28.19 -6.78
C GLY A 227 12.22 -27.08 -7.28
N VAL A 228 13.48 -27.44 -7.50
CA VAL A 228 14.51 -26.59 -8.07
C VAL A 228 15.09 -27.22 -9.32
N MET A 229 15.55 -26.37 -10.22
CA MET A 229 16.15 -26.77 -11.49
C MET A 229 17.42 -25.94 -11.73
N THR A 230 18.49 -26.59 -12.21
CA THR A 230 19.69 -25.89 -12.69
C THR A 230 19.36 -25.09 -13.95
N GLU A 231 19.98 -23.93 -14.12
CA GLU A 231 19.76 -23.07 -15.29
C GLU A 231 19.99 -23.80 -16.63
N SER A 232 20.96 -24.71 -16.66
CA SER A 232 21.37 -25.51 -17.83
C SER A 232 20.47 -26.71 -18.15
N ALA A 233 19.48 -27.02 -17.30
CA ALA A 233 18.59 -28.15 -17.56
C ALA A 233 17.72 -27.90 -18.80
N GLN A 234 17.47 -28.96 -19.57
CA GLN A 234 16.69 -28.88 -20.80
C GLN A 234 15.22 -28.59 -20.51
N ARG A 235 14.64 -27.66 -21.26
CA ARG A 235 13.24 -27.22 -21.13
C ARG A 235 12.35 -27.69 -22.28
N LYS A 236 12.96 -28.24 -23.33
CA LYS A 236 12.30 -28.65 -24.56
C LYS A 236 12.35 -30.16 -24.75
N GLY A 237 11.25 -30.74 -25.21
CA GLY A 237 11.14 -32.16 -25.54
C GLY A 237 11.03 -33.05 -24.30
N GLU A 238 11.05 -34.37 -24.52
CA GLU A 238 11.08 -35.35 -23.44
C GLU A 238 12.38 -35.19 -22.65
N ILE A 239 12.26 -34.89 -21.34
CA ILE A 239 13.39 -34.76 -20.43
C ILE A 239 13.77 -36.19 -20.03
N TYR A 240 14.51 -36.87 -20.90
CA TYR A 240 14.99 -38.24 -20.67
C TYR A 240 16.01 -38.34 -19.53
N SER A 241 16.56 -37.20 -19.11
CA SER A 241 17.51 -37.10 -18.00
C SER A 241 17.02 -36.05 -17.02
N ARG A 242 16.67 -36.46 -15.80
CA ARG A 242 16.36 -35.56 -14.66
C ARG A 242 17.63 -34.85 -14.12
N ASN A 243 18.75 -34.85 -14.86
CA ASN A 243 19.97 -34.20 -14.44
C ASN A 243 19.73 -32.70 -14.21
N GLY A 244 19.96 -32.26 -12.97
CA GLY A 244 19.76 -30.87 -12.58
C GLY A 244 18.33 -30.50 -12.22
N ILE A 245 17.43 -31.47 -11.98
CA ILE A 245 16.08 -31.24 -11.46
C ILE A 245 15.92 -32.01 -10.15
N TRP A 246 15.52 -31.31 -9.10
CA TRP A 246 15.17 -31.90 -7.80
C TRP A 246 13.79 -31.42 -7.40
N CYS A 247 12.82 -32.32 -7.38
CA CYS A 247 11.44 -32.00 -7.06
C CYS A 247 10.78 -33.04 -6.17
N LEU A 248 9.77 -32.58 -5.42
CA LEU A 248 8.74 -33.40 -4.80
C LEU A 248 7.55 -33.46 -5.75
N GLU A 249 6.95 -34.63 -5.91
CA GLU A 249 5.74 -34.83 -6.70
C GLU A 249 4.65 -35.47 -5.85
N TYR A 250 3.41 -35.09 -6.12
CA TYR A 250 2.21 -35.69 -5.56
C TYR A 250 1.25 -36.06 -6.69
N TYR A 251 0.63 -37.23 -6.56
CA TYR A 251 -0.40 -37.74 -7.44
C TYR A 251 -1.36 -38.59 -6.60
N ASP A 252 -2.64 -38.25 -6.64
CA ASP A 252 -3.74 -39.01 -6.04
C ASP A 252 -4.21 -40.14 -6.97
#